data_AF-A0A2P6P484-F1
#
_entry.id   AF-A0A2P6P484-F1
#
_cell.length_a   1.000
_cell.length_b   1.000
_cell.length_c   1.000
_cell.angle_alpha   90.00
_cell.angle_beta   90.00
_cell.angle_gamma   90.00
#
_symmetry.space_group_name_H-M   'P 1'
#
loop_
_entity.id
_entity.type
_entity.pdbx_description
1 polymer ?
#
loop_
_entity_poly.entity_id
_entity_poly.type
_entity_poly.pdbx_seq_one_letter_code
_entity_poly.pdbx_strand_id
1 'polypeptide(L)'
;MNLRDDGRYKAIAVCWVLGLGTLFAWNSVVTIGDYYYTLFPKYHPSRVLTLVYQPFALIAMAALAYNEAKVNTRKRILAGYTIFFLGTLMLIVVDLATSGSGGIGPYIGICAINGALGVAGAHVEGGIVGDLSFMCPEFIQSFLSGLAAAGALTSVLRLITKAVFDKYNNGFRKGAMLFLSISTFIQFVCILLYAIYFPRLPIVKYYRSKAASEGSKTVSADLATAGIQTKADIEVQNGAALPQRLRNKQLFNQNLDYGLGLLLTYALTLSIFPGFLYENTQNHKLGSWYPLVLIAVYNAADLTSRYIPLVKCLKMESRKGLMIAILLRMLFVPAFYFTAKYGDLGWMMMLTSLLGFSNGYFTVCVMIVAPKGYQGSEQNALGNLLVLWLFFGVFAGLSINWLWLAH
;
A
#
# COMPACT_ATOMS: atom_id res chain seq x y z
N MET A 1 22.39 -26.93 6.85
CA MET A 1 21.22 -26.02 6.83
C MET A 1 21.42 -25.08 5.65
N ASN A 2 20.56 -25.11 4.62
CA ASN A 2 20.73 -24.27 3.44
C ASN A 2 20.77 -22.79 3.86
N LEU A 3 21.80 -22.04 3.46
CA LEU A 3 21.89 -20.57 3.63
C LEU A 3 20.63 -19.83 3.16
N ARG A 4 19.85 -20.47 2.29
CA ARG A 4 18.57 -20.01 1.75
C ARG A 4 17.39 -20.05 2.74
N ASP A 5 17.47 -20.84 3.80
CA ASP A 5 16.42 -20.93 4.83
C ASP A 5 16.78 -20.13 6.10
N ASP A 6 18.06 -19.82 6.30
CA ASP A 6 18.51 -19.03 7.45
C ASP A 6 18.03 -17.57 7.35
N GLY A 7 17.27 -17.14 8.35
CA GLY A 7 16.65 -15.81 8.40
C GLY A 7 15.40 -15.62 7.54
N ARG A 8 14.89 -16.65 6.84
CA ARG A 8 13.69 -16.53 5.97
C ARG A 8 12.44 -16.08 6.73
N TYR A 9 12.10 -16.75 7.83
CA TYR A 9 10.93 -16.37 8.65
C TYR A 9 11.08 -14.98 9.29
N LYS A 10 12.31 -14.61 9.67
CA LYS A 10 12.63 -13.27 10.18
C LYS A 10 12.40 -12.20 9.09
N ALA A 11 12.85 -12.46 7.86
CA ALA A 11 12.63 -11.57 6.73
C ALA A 11 11.14 -11.43 6.38
N ILE A 12 10.38 -12.53 6.41
CA ILE A 12 8.91 -12.51 6.24
C ILE A 12 8.26 -11.61 7.30
N ALA A 13 8.56 -11.83 8.59
CA ALA A 13 8.01 -11.01 9.66
C ALA A 13 8.33 -9.52 9.50
N VAL A 14 9.57 -9.19 9.10
CA VAL A 14 9.97 -7.81 8.83
C VAL A 14 9.21 -7.23 7.64
N CYS A 15 9.08 -7.96 6.54
CA CYS A 15 8.31 -7.52 5.36
C CYS A 15 6.86 -7.21 5.74
N TRP A 16 6.25 -8.03 6.59
CA TRP A 16 4.89 -7.79 7.09
C TRP A 16 4.77 -6.48 7.86
N VAL A 17 5.70 -6.19 8.78
CA VAL A 17 5.69 -4.94 9.56
C VAL A 17 5.95 -3.72 8.66
N LEU A 18 6.86 -3.84 7.69
CA LEU A 18 7.12 -2.79 6.71
C LEU A 18 5.87 -2.51 5.85
N GLY A 19 5.15 -3.55 5.43
CA GLY A 19 3.87 -3.44 4.74
C GLY A 19 2.83 -2.73 5.59
N LEU A 20 2.69 -3.13 6.86
CA LEU A 20 1.79 -2.49 7.82
C LEU A 20 2.08 -0.98 7.91
N GLY A 21 3.33 -0.60 8.14
CA GLY A 21 3.72 0.81 8.26
C GLY A 21 3.44 1.63 7.00
N THR A 22 3.54 1.04 5.81
CA THR A 22 3.37 1.76 4.54
C THR A 22 1.97 2.35 4.38
N LEU A 23 0.92 1.62 4.82
CA LEU A 23 -0.46 2.07 4.68
C LEU A 23 -1.07 2.61 5.98
N PHE A 24 -0.52 2.24 7.14
CA PHE A 24 -1.10 2.61 8.44
C PHE A 24 -1.11 4.13 8.68
N ALA A 25 -0.12 4.87 8.17
CA ALA A 25 -0.10 6.33 8.27
C ALA A 25 -1.28 6.97 7.52
N TRP A 26 -1.47 6.61 6.26
CA TRP A 26 -2.61 7.08 5.45
C TRP A 26 -3.95 6.66 6.07
N ASN A 27 -4.08 5.39 6.44
CA ASN A 27 -5.30 4.87 7.06
C ASN A 27 -5.64 5.61 8.36
N SER A 28 -4.63 5.99 9.16
CA SER A 28 -4.84 6.78 10.38
C SER A 28 -5.42 8.16 10.07
N VAL A 29 -4.86 8.87 9.06
CA VAL A 29 -5.34 10.21 8.66
C VAL A 29 -6.78 10.17 8.16
N VAL A 30 -7.16 9.18 7.36
CA VAL A 30 -8.53 9.05 6.84
C VAL A 30 -9.52 8.67 7.94
N THR A 31 -9.12 7.79 8.85
CA THR A 31 -10.00 7.23 9.87
C THR A 31 -10.40 8.22 10.95
N ILE A 32 -9.54 9.20 11.23
CA ILE A 32 -9.82 10.29 12.17
C ILE A 32 -10.64 11.42 11.54
N GLY A 33 -11.30 11.15 10.41
CA GLY A 33 -12.10 12.13 9.67
C GLY A 33 -13.14 12.87 10.51
N ASP A 34 -13.81 12.22 11.46
CA ASP A 34 -14.79 12.87 12.36
C ASP A 34 -14.15 14.00 13.16
N TYR A 35 -12.91 13.79 13.61
CA TYR A 35 -12.16 14.81 14.33
C TYR A 35 -11.89 16.01 13.42
N TYR A 36 -11.45 15.76 12.18
CA TYR A 36 -11.25 16.83 11.22
C TYR A 36 -12.55 17.55 10.84
N TYR A 37 -13.69 16.86 10.74
CA TYR A 37 -14.97 17.53 10.50
C TYR A 37 -15.41 18.40 11.67
N THR A 38 -15.04 18.04 12.90
CA THR A 38 -15.26 18.88 14.09
C THR A 38 -14.44 20.16 14.01
N LEU A 39 -13.19 20.08 13.53
CA LEU A 39 -12.28 21.23 13.39
C LEU A 39 -12.57 22.11 12.17
N PHE A 40 -12.96 21.49 11.06
CA PHE A 40 -12.98 22.07 9.72
C PHE A 40 -14.31 21.80 9.00
N PRO A 41 -15.47 22.15 9.59
CA PRO A 41 -16.78 21.75 9.07
C PRO A 41 -17.05 22.26 7.63
N LYS A 42 -16.46 23.41 7.27
CA LYS A 42 -16.65 24.05 5.96
C LYS A 42 -15.72 23.54 4.85
N TYR A 43 -14.74 22.68 5.17
CA TYR A 43 -13.64 22.36 4.25
C TYR A 43 -13.65 20.92 3.70
N HIS A 44 -14.64 20.10 4.08
CA HIS A 44 -14.77 18.70 3.63
C HIS A 44 -13.46 17.88 3.71
N PRO A 45 -12.81 17.80 4.89
CA PRO A 45 -11.46 17.27 5.06
C PRO A 45 -11.26 15.87 4.47
N SER A 46 -12.19 14.94 4.64
CA SER A 46 -12.04 13.57 4.10
C SER A 46 -11.87 13.55 2.57
N ARG A 47 -12.52 14.47 1.85
CA ARG A 47 -12.43 14.57 0.38
C ARG A 47 -11.15 15.29 -0.03
N VAL A 48 -10.87 16.44 0.59
CA VAL A 48 -9.70 17.25 0.24
C VAL A 48 -8.40 16.53 0.56
N LEU A 49 -8.28 15.87 1.71
CA LEU A 49 -7.08 15.11 2.05
C LEU A 49 -6.82 13.98 1.06
N THR A 50 -7.88 13.31 0.56
CA THR A 50 -7.73 12.30 -0.50
C THR A 50 -7.25 12.92 -1.82
N LEU A 51 -7.82 14.07 -2.20
CA LEU A 51 -7.42 14.82 -3.40
C LEU A 51 -6.01 15.41 -3.32
N VAL A 52 -5.48 15.64 -2.12
CA VAL A 52 -4.09 16.09 -1.94
C VAL A 52 -3.13 14.91 -1.90
N TYR A 53 -3.47 13.83 -1.19
CA TYR A 53 -2.58 12.67 -1.08
C TYR A 53 -2.33 12.00 -2.43
N GLN A 54 -3.41 11.71 -3.18
CA GLN A 54 -3.32 10.81 -4.32
C GLN A 54 -2.53 11.36 -5.52
N PRO A 55 -2.71 12.62 -5.96
CA PRO A 55 -1.91 13.16 -7.06
C PRO A 55 -0.43 13.25 -6.71
N PHE A 56 -0.08 13.66 -5.48
CA PHE A 56 1.31 13.71 -5.03
C PHE A 56 1.94 12.31 -5.00
N ALA A 57 1.20 11.32 -4.51
CA ALA A 57 1.61 9.92 -4.53
C ALA A 57 1.84 9.43 -5.97
N LEU A 58 0.90 9.67 -6.89
CA LEU A 58 1.00 9.23 -8.28
C LEU A 58 2.16 9.90 -9.03
N ILE A 59 2.30 11.22 -8.90
CA ILE A 59 3.38 11.99 -9.56
C ILE A 59 4.73 11.55 -9.03
N ALA A 60 4.88 11.42 -7.71
CA ALA A 60 6.12 10.94 -7.10
C ALA A 60 6.44 9.51 -7.56
N MET A 61 5.45 8.62 -7.61
CA MET A 61 5.64 7.24 -8.05
C MET A 61 6.05 7.18 -9.53
N ALA A 62 5.43 7.98 -10.40
CA ALA A 62 5.78 8.06 -11.82
C ALA A 62 7.23 8.55 -12.02
N ALA A 63 7.63 9.61 -11.30
CA ALA A 63 8.99 10.14 -11.36
C ALA A 63 10.03 9.13 -10.85
N LEU A 64 9.71 8.40 -9.78
CA LEU A 64 10.59 7.38 -9.20
C LEU A 64 10.68 6.12 -10.07
N ALA A 65 9.58 5.67 -10.68
CA ALA A 65 9.58 4.53 -11.61
C ALA A 65 10.36 4.85 -12.89
N TYR A 66 10.24 6.08 -13.41
CA TYR A 66 10.99 6.51 -14.58
C TYR A 66 12.50 6.57 -14.31
N ASN A 67 12.90 7.04 -13.12
CA ASN A 67 14.30 7.19 -12.73
C ASN A 67 14.86 6.02 -11.90
N GLU A 68 14.14 4.90 -11.79
CA GLU A 68 14.45 3.79 -10.88
C GLU A 68 15.92 3.35 -10.95
N ALA A 69 16.46 3.19 -12.15
CA ALA A 69 17.83 2.71 -12.35
C ALA A 69 18.92 3.62 -11.77
N LYS A 70 18.61 4.90 -11.55
CA LYS A 70 19.53 5.92 -11.02
C LYS A 70 19.34 6.16 -9.53
N VAL A 71 18.20 5.76 -8.96
CA VAL A 71 17.84 6.04 -7.58
C VAL A 71 18.35 4.92 -6.68
N ASN A 72 19.00 5.30 -5.57
CA ASN A 72 19.39 4.35 -4.55
C ASN A 72 18.15 3.90 -3.74
N THR A 73 17.77 2.62 -3.86
CA THR A 73 16.55 2.08 -3.25
C THR A 73 16.55 2.21 -1.73
N ARG A 74 17.71 1.97 -1.07
CA ARG A 74 17.85 2.16 0.39
C ARG A 74 17.53 3.57 0.83
N LYS A 75 18.16 4.58 0.19
CA LYS A 75 17.95 6.00 0.52
C LYS A 75 16.49 6.39 0.28
N ARG A 76 15.90 5.93 -0.82
CA ARG A 76 14.50 6.17 -1.16
C ARG A 76 13.55 5.64 -0.08
N ILE A 77 13.69 4.37 0.33
CA ILE A 77 12.80 3.75 1.32
C ILE A 77 12.95 4.40 2.70
N LEU A 78 14.20 4.64 3.13
CA LEU A 78 14.45 5.33 4.41
C LEU A 78 13.92 6.77 4.42
N ALA A 79 14.07 7.50 3.32
CA ALA A 79 13.48 8.82 3.18
C ALA A 79 11.95 8.76 3.30
N GLY A 80 11.31 7.79 2.63
CA GLY A 80 9.87 7.58 2.71
C GLY A 80 9.38 7.32 4.14
N TYR A 81 9.95 6.34 4.85
CA TYR A 81 9.57 6.09 6.25
C TYR A 81 9.89 7.25 7.19
N THR A 82 10.97 7.99 6.93
CA THR A 82 11.30 9.19 7.71
C THR A 82 10.26 10.28 7.51
N ILE A 83 9.81 10.51 6.26
CA ILE A 83 8.72 11.45 5.98
C ILE A 83 7.41 10.99 6.62
N PHE A 84 7.09 9.68 6.61
CA PHE A 84 5.94 9.17 7.33
C PHE A 84 6.03 9.42 8.85
N PHE A 85 7.17 9.14 9.46
CA PHE A 85 7.42 9.38 10.88
C PHE A 85 7.29 10.88 11.23
N LEU A 86 8.02 11.74 10.51
CA LEU A 86 7.96 13.18 10.74
C LEU A 86 6.58 13.75 10.45
N GLY A 87 5.91 13.31 9.40
CA GLY A 87 4.58 13.78 9.05
C GLY A 87 3.54 13.42 10.10
N THR A 88 3.51 12.17 10.56
CA THR A 88 2.60 11.72 11.62
C THR A 88 2.89 12.39 12.96
N LEU A 89 4.16 12.61 13.30
CA LEU A 89 4.56 13.40 14.45
C LEU A 89 4.13 14.87 14.32
N MET A 90 4.29 15.47 13.14
CA MET A 90 3.88 16.86 12.90
C MET A 90 2.37 17.05 12.99
N LEU A 91 1.56 16.06 12.61
CA LEU A 91 0.11 16.12 12.84
C LEU A 91 -0.24 16.22 14.34
N ILE A 92 0.50 15.49 15.19
CA ILE A 92 0.39 15.58 16.65
C ILE A 92 0.82 16.98 17.12
N VAL A 93 1.95 17.48 16.64
CA VAL A 93 2.46 18.81 17.01
C VAL A 93 1.48 19.91 16.61
N VAL A 94 0.88 19.83 15.42
CA VAL A 94 -0.13 20.80 14.95
C VAL A 94 -1.35 20.79 15.88
N ASP A 95 -1.88 19.61 16.24
CA ASP A 95 -3.00 19.51 17.19
C ASP A 95 -2.68 20.16 18.53
N LEU A 96 -1.49 19.86 19.08
CA LEU A 96 -1.07 20.38 20.39
C LEU A 96 -0.83 21.89 20.35
N ALA A 97 -0.14 22.38 19.32
CA ALA A 97 0.19 23.80 19.16
C ALA A 97 -1.05 24.67 18.95
N THR A 98 -2.07 24.14 18.28
CA THR A 98 -3.34 24.86 18.08
C THR A 98 -4.33 24.60 19.21
N SER A 99 -3.99 23.75 20.18
CA SER A 99 -4.93 23.26 21.19
C SER A 99 -6.19 22.63 20.58
N GLY A 100 -6.11 22.09 19.36
CA GLY A 100 -7.26 21.62 18.60
C GLY A 100 -8.19 22.76 18.17
N SER A 101 -7.69 23.98 18.00
CA SER A 101 -8.42 25.04 17.34
C SER A 101 -8.41 24.79 15.83
N GLY A 102 -9.57 24.86 15.19
CA GLY A 102 -9.68 24.82 13.74
C GLY A 102 -9.08 26.05 13.06
N GLY A 103 -9.53 26.33 11.83
CA GLY A 103 -9.12 27.50 11.06
C GLY A 103 -8.23 27.17 9.86
N ILE A 104 -8.04 28.18 8.99
CA ILE A 104 -7.42 27.96 7.68
C ILE A 104 -5.93 27.62 7.75
N GLY A 105 -5.18 28.21 8.70
CA GLY A 105 -3.75 27.95 8.88
C GLY A 105 -3.44 26.49 9.24
N PRO A 106 -4.02 25.95 10.33
CA PRO A 106 -3.88 24.53 10.69
C PRO A 106 -4.34 23.59 9.58
N TYR A 107 -5.43 23.95 8.89
CA TYR A 107 -5.94 23.16 7.77
C TYR A 107 -4.94 23.06 6.60
N ILE A 108 -4.36 24.19 6.17
CA ILE A 108 -3.32 24.22 5.14
C ILE A 108 -2.11 23.38 5.58
N GLY A 109 -1.71 23.49 6.84
CA GLY A 109 -0.62 22.68 7.41
C GLY A 109 -0.89 21.17 7.31
N ILE A 110 -2.09 20.73 7.70
CA ILE A 110 -2.50 19.32 7.59
C ILE A 110 -2.52 18.86 6.13
N CYS A 111 -3.03 19.68 5.20
CA CYS A 111 -3.00 19.38 3.76
C CYS A 111 -1.57 19.22 3.23
N ALA A 112 -0.65 20.13 3.59
CA ALA A 112 0.74 20.05 3.19
C ALA A 112 1.43 18.78 3.73
N ILE A 113 1.22 18.46 5.01
CA ILE A 113 1.72 17.23 5.63
C ILE A 113 1.17 16.01 4.87
N ASN A 114 -0.13 16.00 4.58
CA ASN A 114 -0.79 14.90 3.90
C ASN A 114 -0.28 14.70 2.46
N GLY A 115 0.04 15.78 1.73
CA GLY A 115 0.75 15.69 0.45
C GLY A 115 2.13 15.03 0.59
N ALA A 116 2.88 15.39 1.64
CA ALA A 116 4.16 14.74 1.95
C ALA A 116 4.00 13.25 2.31
N LEU A 117 2.93 12.85 3.00
CA LEU A 117 2.61 11.44 3.22
C LEU A 117 2.35 10.70 1.90
N GLY A 118 1.70 11.34 0.92
CA GLY A 118 1.53 10.79 -0.43
C GLY A 118 2.86 10.50 -1.12
N VAL A 119 3.78 11.47 -1.07
CA VAL A 119 5.15 11.31 -1.57
C VAL A 119 5.88 10.19 -0.83
N ALA A 120 5.73 10.09 0.49
CA ALA A 120 6.32 9.03 1.31
C ALA A 120 5.81 7.64 0.90
N GLY A 121 4.50 7.49 0.64
CA GLY A 121 3.91 6.24 0.16
C GLY A 121 4.55 5.77 -1.15
N ALA A 122 4.72 6.68 -2.11
CA ALA A 122 5.40 6.37 -3.37
C ALA A 122 6.88 5.96 -3.19
N HIS A 123 7.57 6.56 -2.22
CA HIS A 123 8.95 6.21 -1.91
C HIS A 123 9.04 4.79 -1.34
N VAL A 124 8.21 4.47 -0.36
CA VAL A 124 8.24 3.20 0.36
C VAL A 124 7.67 2.07 -0.49
N GLU A 125 6.44 2.19 -0.98
CA GLU A 125 5.73 1.08 -1.63
C GLU A 125 6.44 0.65 -2.91
N GLY A 126 6.73 1.59 -3.81
CA GLY A 126 7.46 1.27 -5.04
C GLY A 126 8.89 0.80 -4.78
N GLY A 127 9.57 1.39 -3.78
CA GLY A 127 10.93 1.00 -3.41
C GLY A 127 11.00 -0.44 -2.89
N ILE A 128 10.15 -0.79 -1.92
CA ILE A 128 10.12 -2.11 -1.30
C ILE A 128 9.60 -3.15 -2.29
N VAL A 129 8.51 -2.89 -3.01
CA VAL A 129 8.01 -3.84 -4.01
C VAL A 129 9.07 -4.12 -5.09
N GLY A 130 9.79 -3.09 -5.54
CA GLY A 130 10.94 -3.27 -6.43
C GLY A 130 12.05 -4.15 -5.82
N ASP A 131 12.47 -3.85 -4.60
CA ASP A 131 13.51 -4.63 -3.88
C ASP A 131 13.08 -6.10 -3.67
N LEU A 132 11.83 -6.34 -3.28
CA LEU A 132 11.31 -7.68 -3.00
C LEU A 132 11.02 -8.49 -4.27
N SER A 133 10.85 -7.84 -5.42
CA SER A 133 10.51 -8.50 -6.70
C SER A 133 11.60 -9.47 -7.20
N PHE A 134 12.86 -9.27 -6.80
CA PHE A 134 13.95 -10.18 -7.15
C PHE A 134 14.30 -11.19 -6.04
N MET A 135 13.55 -11.18 -4.94
CA MET A 135 13.77 -12.05 -3.78
C MET A 135 12.82 -13.26 -3.81
N CYS A 136 12.50 -13.79 -2.63
CA CYS A 136 11.49 -14.82 -2.44
C CYS A 136 10.07 -14.24 -2.62
N PRO A 137 9.15 -14.93 -3.35
CA PRO A 137 7.75 -14.54 -3.46
C PRO A 137 7.03 -14.33 -2.12
N GLU A 138 7.45 -15.07 -1.09
CA GLU A 138 6.88 -14.97 0.26
C GLU A 138 7.15 -13.59 0.89
N PHE A 139 8.22 -12.89 0.47
CA PHE A 139 8.56 -11.58 1.03
C PHE A 139 7.60 -10.52 0.50
N ILE A 140 7.43 -10.44 -0.83
CA ILE A 140 6.47 -9.52 -1.45
C ILE A 140 5.05 -9.84 -0.99
N GLN A 141 4.69 -11.12 -0.90
CA GLN A 141 3.40 -11.54 -0.38
C GLN A 141 3.17 -11.05 1.06
N SER A 142 4.17 -11.25 1.93
CA SER A 142 4.10 -10.84 3.32
C SER A 142 3.99 -9.31 3.47
N PHE A 143 4.74 -8.56 2.67
CA PHE A 143 4.61 -7.10 2.58
C PHE A 143 3.20 -6.67 2.15
N LEU A 144 2.66 -7.27 1.10
CA LEU A 144 1.31 -7.00 0.64
C LEU A 144 0.24 -7.38 1.67
N SER A 145 0.42 -8.46 2.42
CA SER A 145 -0.44 -8.81 3.56
C SER A 145 -0.34 -7.79 4.69
N GLY A 146 0.84 -7.23 4.94
CA GLY A 146 1.04 -6.12 5.88
C GLY A 146 0.22 -4.88 5.51
N LEU A 147 0.19 -4.51 4.22
CA LEU A 147 -0.65 -3.40 3.73
C LEU A 147 -2.14 -3.63 4.06
N ALA A 148 -2.66 -4.84 3.84
CA ALA A 148 -4.04 -5.17 4.18
C ALA A 148 -4.31 -5.23 5.69
N ALA A 149 -3.33 -5.71 6.46
CA ALA A 149 -3.40 -5.73 7.90
C ALA A 149 -3.54 -4.32 8.47
N ALA A 150 -2.94 -3.31 7.81
CA ALA A 150 -3.14 -1.92 8.20
C ALA A 150 -4.61 -1.49 8.07
N GLY A 151 -5.30 -1.93 7.01
CA GLY A 151 -6.74 -1.69 6.84
C GLY A 151 -7.56 -2.38 7.92
N ALA A 152 -7.32 -3.68 8.13
CA ALA A 152 -8.04 -4.47 9.13
C ALA A 152 -7.84 -3.93 10.57
N LEU A 153 -6.59 -3.63 10.94
CA LEU A 153 -6.28 -3.05 12.25
C LEU A 153 -6.94 -1.68 12.42
N THR A 154 -6.93 -0.86 11.38
CA THR A 154 -7.61 0.44 11.40
C THR A 154 -9.12 0.29 11.57
N SER A 155 -9.76 -0.68 10.91
CA SER A 155 -11.17 -1.00 11.10
C SER A 155 -11.49 -1.44 12.53
N VAL A 156 -10.67 -2.32 13.11
CA VAL A 156 -10.82 -2.76 14.51
C VAL A 156 -10.70 -1.57 15.45
N LEU A 157 -9.65 -0.75 15.30
CA LEU A 157 -9.46 0.45 16.10
C LEU A 157 -10.62 1.43 15.92
N ARG A 158 -11.16 1.57 14.71
CA ARG A 158 -12.31 2.46 14.44
C ARG A 158 -13.58 1.98 15.12
N LEU A 159 -13.85 0.68 15.14
CA LEU A 159 -14.97 0.09 15.86
C LEU A 159 -14.83 0.28 17.37
N ILE A 160 -13.64 0.01 17.91
CA ILE A 160 -13.33 0.21 19.34
C ILE A 160 -13.47 1.68 19.71
N THR A 161 -12.84 2.58 18.95
CA THR A 161 -12.88 4.01 19.25
C THR A 161 -14.29 4.57 19.17
N LYS A 162 -15.12 4.12 18.21
CA LYS A 162 -16.53 4.48 18.20
C LYS A 162 -17.27 3.96 19.44
N ALA A 163 -17.06 2.70 19.83
CA ALA A 163 -17.72 2.12 21.00
C ALA A 163 -17.33 2.83 22.31
N VAL A 164 -16.04 3.19 22.44
CA VAL A 164 -15.46 3.76 23.65
C VAL A 164 -15.67 5.27 23.73
N PHE A 165 -15.43 6.01 22.64
CA PHE A 165 -15.31 7.47 22.69
C PHE A 165 -16.56 8.25 22.25
N ASP A 166 -17.61 7.62 21.69
CA ASP A 166 -18.84 8.33 21.29
C ASP A 166 -19.51 9.10 22.45
N LYS A 167 -19.28 8.65 23.68
CA LYS A 167 -19.93 9.20 24.89
C LYS A 167 -19.03 10.10 25.73
N TYR A 168 -17.77 10.34 25.33
CA TYR A 168 -16.82 11.15 26.11
C TYR A 168 -16.67 12.58 25.56
N ASN A 169 -16.60 13.56 26.45
CA ASN A 169 -16.16 14.91 26.11
C ASN A 169 -14.73 14.86 25.53
N ASN A 170 -14.52 15.50 24.36
CA ASN A 170 -13.29 15.41 23.56
C ASN A 170 -12.89 13.99 23.09
N GLY A 171 -13.85 13.06 22.99
CA GLY A 171 -13.62 11.68 22.55
C GLY A 171 -12.90 11.58 21.20
N PHE A 172 -13.33 12.36 20.19
CA PHE A 172 -12.74 12.35 18.85
C PHE A 172 -11.28 12.81 18.83
N ARG A 173 -10.92 13.85 19.59
CA ARG A 173 -9.53 14.33 19.70
C ARG A 173 -8.63 13.29 20.37
N LYS A 174 -9.08 12.69 21.48
CA LYS A 174 -8.34 11.63 22.17
C LYS A 174 -8.13 10.41 21.27
N GLY A 175 -9.17 10.01 20.55
CA GLY A 175 -9.08 8.96 19.53
C GLY A 175 -8.07 9.31 18.44
N ALA A 176 -8.14 10.52 17.89
CA ALA A 176 -7.22 10.98 16.85
C ALA A 176 -5.75 10.96 17.31
N MET A 177 -5.47 11.48 18.50
CA MET A 177 -4.14 11.48 19.10
C MET A 177 -3.62 10.06 19.35
N LEU A 178 -4.47 9.12 19.76
CA LEU A 178 -4.11 7.71 19.91
C LEU A 178 -3.71 7.09 18.56
N PHE A 179 -4.53 7.27 17.52
CA PHE A 179 -4.24 6.77 16.17
C PHE A 179 -2.92 7.32 15.63
N LEU A 180 -2.70 8.63 15.72
CA LEU A 180 -1.48 9.27 15.26
C LEU A 180 -0.25 8.81 16.06
N SER A 181 -0.39 8.58 17.38
CA SER A 181 0.70 8.09 18.23
C SER A 181 1.10 6.65 17.87
N ILE A 182 0.12 5.76 17.70
CA ILE A 182 0.37 4.38 17.25
C ILE A 182 1.04 4.40 15.88
N SER A 183 0.54 5.23 14.96
CA SER A 183 1.12 5.38 13.62
C SER A 183 2.57 5.83 13.68
N THR A 184 2.86 6.90 14.43
CA THR A 184 4.22 7.45 14.62
C THR A 184 5.17 6.37 15.16
N PHE A 185 4.72 5.59 16.15
CA PHE A 185 5.51 4.47 16.70
C PHE A 185 5.78 3.39 15.65
N ILE A 186 4.76 2.96 14.89
CA ILE A 186 4.94 1.97 13.81
C ILE A 186 5.93 2.48 12.76
N GLN A 187 5.85 3.76 12.37
CA GLN A 187 6.81 4.33 11.41
C GLN A 187 8.24 4.30 11.95
N PHE A 188 8.44 4.66 13.22
CA PHE A 188 9.74 4.58 13.87
C PHE A 188 10.30 3.15 13.86
N VAL A 189 9.46 2.15 14.19
CA VAL A 189 9.84 0.74 14.11
C VAL A 189 10.22 0.35 12.69
N CYS A 190 9.47 0.79 11.67
CA CYS A 190 9.80 0.52 10.26
C CYS A 190 11.18 1.08 9.85
N ILE A 191 11.53 2.29 10.31
CA ILE A 191 12.85 2.88 10.09
C ILE A 191 13.93 1.98 10.69
N LEU A 192 13.78 1.57 11.96
CA LEU A 192 14.78 0.70 12.63
C LEU A 192 14.90 -0.66 11.92
N LEU A 193 13.78 -1.29 11.60
CA LEU A 193 13.75 -2.58 10.93
C LEU A 193 14.43 -2.53 9.55
N TYR A 194 14.13 -1.52 8.73
CA TYR A 194 14.71 -1.41 7.39
C TYR A 194 16.17 -0.92 7.42
N ALA A 195 16.50 0.03 8.28
CA ALA A 195 17.85 0.58 8.37
C ALA A 195 18.85 -0.43 8.92
N ILE A 196 18.46 -1.17 9.96
CA ILE A 196 19.38 -1.92 10.82
C ILE A 196 19.22 -3.43 10.61
N TYR A 197 18.00 -3.94 10.69
CA TYR A 197 17.76 -5.38 10.82
C TYR A 197 17.67 -6.10 9.46
N PHE A 198 16.82 -5.62 8.55
CA PHE A 198 16.56 -6.23 7.25
C PHE A 198 17.82 -6.48 6.39
N PRO A 199 18.76 -5.51 6.25
CA PRO A 199 19.97 -5.68 5.43
C PRO A 199 20.96 -6.69 6.01
N ARG A 200 20.84 -7.01 7.30
CA ARG A 200 21.74 -7.93 8.01
C ARG A 200 21.33 -9.39 7.88
N LEU A 201 20.12 -9.68 7.39
CA LEU A 201 19.63 -11.04 7.24
C LEU A 201 20.39 -11.78 6.11
N PRO A 202 20.88 -13.02 6.35
CA PRO A 202 21.67 -13.77 5.36
C PRO A 202 20.96 -13.93 4.00
N ILE A 203 19.68 -14.30 4.01
CA ILE A 203 18.87 -14.44 2.79
C ILE A 203 18.74 -13.12 2.01
N VAL A 204 18.60 -11.98 2.71
CA VAL A 204 18.50 -10.66 2.07
C VAL A 204 19.83 -10.27 1.45
N LYS A 205 20.95 -10.49 2.17
CA LYS A 205 22.31 -10.28 1.64
C LYS A 205 22.57 -11.11 0.38
N TYR A 206 22.14 -12.37 0.38
CA TYR A 206 22.26 -13.26 -0.78
C TYR A 206 21.55 -12.69 -2.00
N TYR A 207 20.26 -12.34 -1.89
CA TYR A 207 19.50 -11.84 -3.03
C TYR A 207 20.00 -10.48 -3.53
N ARG A 208 20.39 -9.58 -2.63
CA ARG A 208 20.99 -8.29 -3.02
C ARG A 208 22.34 -8.47 -3.71
N SER A 209 23.17 -9.41 -3.25
CA SER A 209 24.45 -9.72 -3.91
C SER A 209 24.24 -10.32 -5.30
N LYS A 210 23.26 -11.21 -5.43
CA LYS A 210 22.85 -11.79 -6.72
C LYS A 210 22.37 -10.71 -7.69
N ALA A 211 21.48 -9.81 -7.25
CA ALA A 211 21.00 -8.72 -8.07
C ALA A 211 22.15 -7.79 -8.52
N ALA A 212 23.14 -7.55 -7.66
CA ALA A 212 24.31 -6.76 -8.01
C ALA A 212 25.20 -7.45 -9.06
N SER A 213 25.41 -8.77 -8.98
CA SER A 213 26.11 -9.53 -10.03
C SER A 213 25.36 -9.53 -11.36
N GLU A 214 24.04 -9.34 -11.34
CA GLU A 214 23.21 -9.18 -12.54
C GLU A 214 23.13 -7.70 -13.01
N GLY A 215 24.04 -6.84 -12.52
CA GLY A 215 24.18 -5.45 -12.96
C GLY A 215 23.26 -4.44 -12.26
N SER A 216 22.56 -4.82 -11.19
CA SER A 216 21.72 -3.89 -10.43
C SER A 216 22.54 -2.93 -9.57
N LYS A 217 22.42 -1.63 -9.84
CA LYS A 217 23.07 -0.57 -9.04
C LYS A 217 22.27 -0.15 -7.80
N THR A 218 21.00 -0.53 -7.73
CA THR A 218 20.05 -0.05 -6.70
C THR A 218 20.32 -0.60 -5.30
N VAL A 219 21.02 -1.74 -5.21
CA VAL A 219 21.35 -2.47 -3.97
C VAL A 219 22.72 -2.12 -3.37
N SER A 220 23.50 -1.26 -4.04
CA SER A 220 24.89 -0.92 -3.66
C SER A 220 25.04 -0.43 -2.21
N ALA A 221 24.21 0.53 -1.78
CA ALA A 221 24.29 1.08 -0.42
C ALA A 221 23.86 0.07 0.67
N ASP A 222 22.96 -0.85 0.33
CA ASP A 222 22.54 -1.91 1.24
C ASP A 222 23.65 -2.95 1.46
N LEU A 223 24.36 -3.32 0.39
CA LEU A 223 25.51 -4.22 0.48
C LEU A 223 26.66 -3.61 1.27
N ALA A 224 26.95 -2.33 1.04
CA ALA A 224 27.94 -1.58 1.82
C ALA A 224 27.59 -1.58 3.32
N THR A 225 26.33 -1.35 3.67
CA THR A 225 25.87 -1.39 5.07
C THR A 225 25.95 -2.79 5.66
N ALA A 226 25.74 -3.83 4.85
CA ALA A 226 25.85 -5.23 5.23
C ALA A 226 27.30 -5.72 5.39
N GLY A 227 28.30 -4.87 5.10
CA GLY A 227 29.73 -5.20 5.13
C GLY A 227 30.20 -6.02 3.94
N ILE A 228 29.45 -6.01 2.83
CA ILE A 228 29.78 -6.77 1.62
C ILE A 228 30.32 -5.81 0.56
N GLN A 229 31.58 -5.97 0.19
CA GLN A 229 32.13 -5.38 -1.03
C GLN A 229 31.70 -6.24 -2.23
N THR A 230 31.14 -5.60 -3.25
CA THR A 230 30.55 -6.28 -4.39
C THR A 230 31.62 -6.74 -5.38
N LYS A 231 31.63 -8.02 -5.75
CA LYS A 231 32.43 -8.55 -6.88
C LYS A 231 32.19 -7.83 -8.20
N ALA A 232 31.07 -7.10 -8.34
CA ALA A 232 30.77 -6.27 -9.49
C ALA A 232 31.86 -5.20 -9.77
N ASP A 233 32.52 -4.66 -8.74
CA ASP A 233 33.63 -3.71 -8.95
C ASP A 233 34.88 -4.41 -9.51
N ILE A 234 35.05 -5.72 -9.24
CA ILE A 234 36.17 -6.56 -9.70
C ILE A 234 35.89 -7.15 -11.11
N GLU A 235 34.66 -7.57 -11.40
CA GLU A 235 34.27 -8.12 -12.71
C GLU A 235 34.12 -7.04 -13.80
N VAL A 236 33.70 -5.83 -13.43
CA VAL A 236 33.74 -4.65 -14.31
C VAL A 236 35.19 -4.24 -14.62
N GLN A 237 36.13 -4.42 -13.67
CA GLN A 237 37.57 -4.28 -13.93
C GLN A 237 38.12 -5.38 -14.86
N ASN A 238 37.52 -6.58 -14.86
CA ASN A 238 37.95 -7.72 -15.68
C ASN A 238 37.28 -7.80 -17.08
N GLY A 239 36.49 -6.79 -17.48
CA GLY A 239 35.93 -6.71 -18.84
C GLY A 239 34.78 -7.67 -19.14
N ALA A 240 34.13 -8.25 -18.12
CA ALA A 240 32.95 -9.08 -18.33
C ALA A 240 31.76 -8.23 -18.82
N ALA A 241 31.13 -8.64 -19.92
CA ALA A 241 29.95 -7.96 -20.44
C ALA A 241 28.80 -8.05 -19.42
N LEU A 242 28.34 -6.91 -18.91
CA LEU A 242 27.14 -6.84 -18.09
C LEU A 242 25.95 -7.44 -18.86
N PRO A 243 25.11 -8.25 -18.20
CA PRO A 243 23.90 -8.77 -18.82
C PRO A 243 23.07 -7.64 -19.43
N GLN A 244 22.59 -7.84 -20.66
CA GLN A 244 21.86 -6.81 -21.40
C GLN A 244 20.46 -6.60 -20.79
N ARG A 245 20.34 -5.63 -19.87
CA ARG A 245 19.08 -5.22 -19.24
C ARG A 245 18.08 -4.69 -20.27
N LEU A 246 16.85 -5.21 -20.27
CA LEU A 246 15.73 -4.66 -21.03
C LEU A 246 15.44 -3.21 -20.64
N ARG A 247 15.12 -2.37 -21.64
CA ARG A 247 14.72 -0.98 -21.38
C ARG A 247 13.34 -0.96 -20.69
N ASN A 248 13.08 0.01 -19.81
CA ASN A 248 11.78 0.16 -19.14
C ASN A 248 10.59 0.16 -20.11
N LYS A 249 10.74 0.70 -21.33
CA LYS A 249 9.72 0.66 -22.38
C LYS A 249 9.40 -0.77 -22.87
N GLN A 250 10.41 -1.63 -22.96
CA GLN A 250 10.22 -3.04 -23.34
C GLN A 250 9.53 -3.81 -22.21
N LEU A 251 9.99 -3.63 -20.97
CA LEU A 251 9.35 -4.23 -19.78
C LEU A 251 7.88 -3.80 -19.65
N PHE A 252 7.60 -2.52 -19.88
CA PHE A 252 6.25 -1.99 -19.91
C PHE A 252 5.38 -2.69 -20.98
N ASN A 253 5.85 -2.74 -22.23
CA ASN A 253 5.10 -3.36 -23.32
C ASN A 253 4.88 -4.86 -23.09
N GLN A 254 5.88 -5.57 -22.56
CA GLN A 254 5.81 -7.01 -22.32
C GLN A 254 4.90 -7.39 -21.15
N ASN A 255 4.58 -6.47 -20.24
CA ASN A 255 3.78 -6.71 -19.03
C ASN A 255 2.56 -5.79 -18.93
N LEU A 256 2.13 -5.23 -20.06
CA LEU A 256 1.03 -4.26 -20.12
C LEU A 256 -0.27 -4.84 -19.55
N ASP A 257 -0.55 -6.11 -19.79
CA ASP A 257 -1.73 -6.80 -19.27
C ASP A 257 -1.70 -6.97 -17.75
N TYR A 258 -0.56 -7.30 -17.15
CA TYR A 258 -0.42 -7.32 -15.69
C TYR A 258 -0.63 -5.93 -15.08
N GLY A 259 -0.07 -4.90 -15.72
CA GLY A 259 -0.29 -3.50 -15.33
C GLY A 259 -1.76 -3.08 -15.43
N LEU A 260 -2.41 -3.34 -16.57
CA LEU A 260 -3.84 -3.10 -16.76
C LEU A 260 -4.69 -3.90 -15.78
N GLY A 261 -4.31 -5.13 -15.46
CA GLY A 261 -4.98 -5.96 -14.47
C GLY A 261 -4.98 -5.32 -13.08
N LEU A 262 -3.85 -4.76 -12.64
CA LEU A 262 -3.77 -4.00 -11.39
C LEU A 262 -4.57 -2.70 -11.45
N LEU A 263 -4.46 -1.95 -12.55
CA LEU A 263 -5.24 -0.71 -12.74
C LEU A 263 -6.73 -1.00 -12.61
N LEU A 264 -7.25 -1.97 -13.37
CA LEU A 264 -8.68 -2.34 -13.36
C LEU A 264 -9.12 -2.84 -11.99
N THR A 265 -8.28 -3.66 -11.34
CA THR A 265 -8.52 -4.17 -9.99
C THR A 265 -8.73 -3.02 -8.99
N TYR A 266 -7.83 -2.05 -8.95
CA TYR A 266 -7.90 -0.96 -8.00
C TYR A 266 -8.90 0.12 -8.41
N ALA A 267 -9.09 0.37 -9.71
CA ALA A 267 -10.09 1.31 -10.23
C ALA A 267 -11.50 0.86 -9.88
N LEU A 268 -11.81 -0.43 -10.11
CA LEU A 268 -13.10 -1.00 -9.73
C LEU A 268 -13.28 -1.05 -8.21
N THR A 269 -12.25 -1.48 -7.49
CA THR A 269 -12.36 -1.63 -6.03
C THR A 269 -12.60 -0.28 -5.39
N LEU A 270 -11.84 0.76 -5.75
CA LEU A 270 -11.98 2.08 -5.15
C LEU A 270 -13.09 2.93 -5.76
N SER A 271 -13.69 2.53 -6.87
CA SER A 271 -14.95 3.14 -7.31
C SER A 271 -16.12 2.72 -6.43
N ILE A 272 -16.03 1.62 -5.68
CA ILE A 272 -17.08 1.12 -4.78
C ILE A 272 -16.67 1.35 -3.31
N PHE A 273 -15.49 0.87 -2.93
CA PHE A 273 -15.01 0.92 -1.56
C PHE A 273 -14.12 2.15 -1.30
N PRO A 274 -14.26 2.88 -0.18
CA PRO A 274 -15.34 2.79 0.81
C PRO A 274 -16.53 3.72 0.50
N GLY A 275 -16.44 4.60 -0.51
CA GLY A 275 -17.36 5.71 -0.72
C GLY A 275 -18.82 5.29 -0.89
N PHE A 276 -19.11 4.40 -1.85
CA PHE A 276 -20.45 3.87 -2.08
C PHE A 276 -21.03 3.19 -0.83
N LEU A 277 -20.21 2.45 -0.08
CA LEU A 277 -20.63 1.77 1.15
C LEU A 277 -21.00 2.75 2.27
N TYR A 278 -20.42 3.95 2.27
CA TYR A 278 -20.70 4.98 3.26
C TYR A 278 -21.94 5.82 2.92
N GLU A 279 -22.15 6.14 1.64
CA GLU A 279 -23.12 7.16 1.22
C GLU A 279 -24.50 6.57 0.85
N ASN A 280 -24.58 5.41 0.18
CA ASN A 280 -25.80 4.93 -0.47
C ASN A 280 -26.60 3.85 0.28
N THR A 281 -26.38 3.69 1.59
CA THR A 281 -26.96 2.58 2.38
C THR A 281 -27.58 3.03 3.70
N GLN A 282 -28.18 4.22 3.75
CA GLN A 282 -28.55 4.86 5.03
C GLN A 282 -29.78 4.25 5.74
N ASN A 283 -30.56 3.39 5.09
CA ASN A 283 -31.77 2.77 5.67
C ASN A 283 -31.53 1.33 6.17
N HIS A 284 -30.64 1.17 7.16
CA HIS A 284 -30.38 -0.14 7.77
C HIS A 284 -30.43 -0.10 9.30
N LYS A 285 -30.80 -1.24 9.91
CA LYS A 285 -30.93 -1.41 11.38
C LYS A 285 -29.66 -1.06 12.17
N LEU A 286 -28.49 -1.12 11.52
CA LEU A 286 -27.18 -0.80 12.12
C LEU A 286 -26.88 0.70 12.19
N GLY A 287 -27.67 1.57 11.55
CA GLY A 287 -27.47 3.01 11.54
C GLY A 287 -26.03 3.39 11.18
N SER A 288 -25.40 4.26 11.98
CA SER A 288 -24.02 4.72 11.74
C SER A 288 -22.93 3.65 11.92
N TRP A 289 -23.26 2.44 12.39
CA TRP A 289 -22.34 1.29 12.45
C TRP A 289 -22.26 0.53 11.13
N TYR A 290 -23.28 0.64 10.29
CA TYR A 290 -23.40 -0.10 9.04
C TYR A 290 -22.15 0.03 8.13
N PRO A 291 -21.70 1.24 7.74
CA PRO A 291 -20.53 1.37 6.88
C PRO A 291 -19.23 0.90 7.54
N LEU A 292 -19.12 1.01 8.87
CA LEU A 292 -17.94 0.54 9.60
C LEU A 292 -17.83 -0.99 9.59
N VAL A 293 -18.96 -1.69 9.72
CA VAL A 293 -19.02 -3.15 9.61
C VAL A 293 -18.66 -3.58 8.19
N LEU A 294 -19.23 -2.95 7.16
CA LEU A 294 -18.89 -3.27 5.77
C LEU A 294 -17.40 -3.06 5.48
N ILE A 295 -16.83 -1.96 5.97
CA ILE A 295 -15.40 -1.69 5.79
C ILE A 295 -14.54 -2.74 6.51
N ALA A 296 -14.94 -3.16 7.71
CA ALA A 296 -14.26 -4.23 8.44
C ALA A 296 -14.35 -5.58 7.69
N VAL A 297 -15.51 -5.92 7.13
CA VAL A 297 -15.71 -7.14 6.33
C VAL A 297 -14.80 -7.12 5.08
N TYR A 298 -14.77 -6.00 4.35
CA TYR A 298 -13.87 -5.83 3.20
C TYR A 298 -12.41 -6.04 3.60
N ASN A 299 -11.93 -5.33 4.63
CA ASN A 299 -10.53 -5.38 5.04
C ASN A 299 -10.13 -6.76 5.57
N ALA A 300 -11.02 -7.46 6.28
CA ALA A 300 -10.78 -8.82 6.73
C ALA A 300 -10.69 -9.81 5.54
N ALA A 301 -11.58 -9.67 4.55
CA ALA A 301 -11.57 -10.50 3.35
C ALA A 301 -10.32 -10.23 2.48
N ASP A 302 -9.93 -8.96 2.31
CA ASP A 302 -8.72 -8.56 1.59
C ASP A 302 -7.45 -9.08 2.28
N LEU A 303 -7.37 -8.99 3.61
CA LEU A 303 -6.25 -9.55 4.35
C LEU A 303 -6.17 -11.08 4.18
N THR A 304 -7.30 -11.77 4.33
CA THR A 304 -7.37 -13.24 4.26
C THR A 304 -6.95 -13.73 2.88
N SER A 305 -7.44 -13.10 1.82
CA SER A 305 -7.21 -13.55 0.45
C SER A 305 -5.76 -13.40 -0.01
N ARG A 306 -4.99 -12.47 0.59
CA ARG A 306 -3.56 -12.29 0.32
C ARG A 306 -2.70 -13.46 0.79
N TYR A 307 -3.20 -14.30 1.70
CA TYR A 307 -2.49 -15.50 2.14
C TYR A 307 -2.79 -16.73 1.27
N ILE A 308 -3.86 -16.72 0.47
CA ILE A 308 -4.27 -17.88 -0.35
C ILE A 308 -3.17 -18.31 -1.34
N PRO A 309 -2.45 -17.38 -2.01
CA PRO A 309 -1.35 -17.77 -2.90
C PRO A 309 -0.18 -18.52 -2.23
N LEU A 310 -0.12 -18.60 -0.88
CA LEU A 310 0.83 -19.49 -0.19
C LEU A 310 0.54 -20.97 -0.51
N VAL A 311 -0.73 -21.30 -0.70
CA VAL A 311 -1.16 -22.65 -1.06
C VAL A 311 -1.00 -22.80 -2.57
N LYS A 312 0.05 -23.52 -2.98
CA LYS A 312 0.46 -23.60 -4.40
C LYS A 312 -0.66 -24.01 -5.36
N CYS A 313 -1.57 -24.92 -4.95
CA CYS A 313 -2.69 -25.36 -5.80
C CYS A 313 -3.78 -24.31 -5.98
N LEU A 314 -3.89 -23.34 -5.07
CA LEU A 314 -4.88 -22.26 -5.13
C LEU A 314 -4.31 -20.99 -5.77
N LYS A 315 -3.02 -20.97 -6.12
CA LYS A 315 -2.37 -19.80 -6.70
C LYS A 315 -2.56 -19.78 -8.22
N MET A 316 -3.21 -18.75 -8.72
CA MET A 316 -3.40 -18.55 -10.16
C MET A 316 -2.12 -17.99 -10.81
N GLU A 317 -1.45 -18.80 -11.61
CA GLU A 317 -0.28 -18.38 -12.40
C GLU A 317 -0.59 -18.15 -13.89
N SER A 318 -1.78 -18.56 -14.35
CA SER A 318 -2.19 -18.37 -15.75
C SER A 318 -2.42 -16.89 -16.06
N ARG A 319 -1.57 -16.34 -16.92
CA ARG A 319 -1.65 -14.94 -17.40
C ARG A 319 -3.02 -14.60 -18.00
N LYS A 320 -3.52 -15.44 -18.91
CA LYS A 320 -4.86 -15.29 -19.52
C LYS A 320 -5.97 -15.44 -18.48
N GLY A 321 -5.83 -16.42 -17.59
CA GLY A 321 -6.81 -16.66 -16.53
C GLY A 321 -6.93 -15.48 -15.57
N LEU A 322 -5.80 -14.87 -15.18
CA LEU A 322 -5.78 -13.66 -14.35
C LEU A 322 -6.52 -12.51 -15.02
N MET A 323 -6.25 -12.23 -16.30
CA MET A 323 -6.92 -11.16 -17.02
C MET A 323 -8.44 -11.40 -17.13
N ILE A 324 -8.86 -12.61 -17.50
CA ILE A 324 -10.29 -12.96 -17.59
C ILE A 324 -10.96 -12.79 -16.22
N ALA A 325 -10.34 -13.29 -15.15
CA ALA A 325 -10.89 -13.19 -13.81
C ALA A 325 -10.99 -11.74 -13.32
N ILE A 326 -10.01 -10.89 -13.64
CA ILE A 326 -10.04 -9.45 -13.33
C ILE A 326 -11.15 -8.74 -14.12
N LEU A 327 -11.32 -9.06 -15.41
CA LEU A 327 -12.41 -8.49 -16.23
C LEU A 327 -13.79 -8.91 -15.71
N LEU A 328 -13.94 -10.15 -15.24
CA LEU A 328 -15.18 -10.62 -14.62
C LEU A 328 -15.54 -9.84 -13.36
N ARG A 329 -14.57 -9.23 -12.65
CA ARG A 329 -14.86 -8.36 -11.52
C ARG A 329 -15.72 -7.16 -11.91
N MET A 330 -15.74 -6.73 -13.17
CA MET A 330 -16.60 -5.63 -13.60
C MET A 330 -18.09 -5.89 -13.35
N LEU A 331 -18.48 -7.16 -13.21
CA LEU A 331 -19.83 -7.58 -12.79
C LEU A 331 -20.19 -7.13 -11.36
N PHE A 332 -19.21 -6.75 -10.54
CA PHE A 332 -19.47 -6.14 -9.23
C PHE A 332 -20.23 -4.83 -9.36
N VAL A 333 -19.97 -3.99 -10.38
CA VAL A 333 -20.66 -2.70 -10.54
C VAL A 333 -22.18 -2.87 -10.60
N PRO A 334 -22.75 -3.63 -11.56
CA PRO A 334 -24.19 -3.87 -11.59
C PRO A 334 -24.66 -4.63 -10.33
N ALA A 335 -23.90 -5.59 -9.81
CA ALA A 335 -24.28 -6.32 -8.61
C ALA A 335 -24.47 -5.39 -7.39
N PHE A 336 -23.52 -4.51 -7.10
CA PHE A 336 -23.64 -3.53 -6.02
C PHE A 336 -24.78 -2.54 -6.26
N TYR A 337 -24.99 -2.09 -7.50
CA TYR A 337 -26.11 -1.22 -7.85
C TYR A 337 -27.47 -1.88 -7.57
N PHE A 338 -27.66 -3.14 -7.99
CA PHE A 338 -28.90 -3.87 -7.72
C PHE A 338 -29.07 -4.19 -6.23
N THR A 339 -28.00 -4.62 -5.55
CA THR A 339 -28.05 -4.94 -4.12
C THR A 339 -28.34 -3.70 -3.26
N ALA A 340 -27.88 -2.50 -3.64
CA ALA A 340 -28.25 -1.29 -2.90
C ALA A 340 -29.73 -0.92 -3.03
N LYS A 341 -30.39 -1.30 -4.13
CA LYS A 341 -31.82 -1.01 -4.36
C LYS A 341 -32.76 -2.07 -3.80
N TYR A 342 -32.37 -3.34 -3.90
CA TYR A 342 -33.26 -4.48 -3.65
C TYR A 342 -32.72 -5.49 -2.64
N GLY A 343 -31.43 -5.41 -2.32
CA GLY A 343 -30.76 -6.36 -1.44
C GLY A 343 -30.86 -5.99 0.03
N ASP A 344 -30.80 -7.01 0.88
CA ASP A 344 -30.66 -6.82 2.32
C ASP A 344 -29.18 -6.64 2.74
N LEU A 345 -28.99 -6.42 4.05
CA LEU A 345 -27.67 -6.32 4.67
C LEU A 345 -26.78 -7.54 4.39
N GLY A 346 -27.35 -8.75 4.32
CA GLY A 346 -26.62 -9.99 4.08
C GLY A 346 -25.97 -10.02 2.70
N TRP A 347 -26.73 -9.66 1.66
CA TRP A 347 -26.23 -9.57 0.30
C TRP A 347 -25.14 -8.50 0.16
N MET A 348 -25.30 -7.34 0.80
CA MET A 348 -24.29 -6.28 0.75
C MET A 348 -22.98 -6.71 1.43
N MET A 349 -23.06 -7.38 2.60
CA MET A 349 -21.89 -7.94 3.27
C MET A 349 -21.20 -9.00 2.42
N MET A 350 -21.96 -9.87 1.76
CA MET A 350 -21.42 -10.91 0.87
C MET A 350 -20.66 -10.28 -0.30
N LEU A 351 -21.26 -9.32 -1.03
CA LEU A 351 -20.60 -8.64 -2.14
C LEU A 351 -19.35 -7.88 -1.68
N THR A 352 -19.43 -7.21 -0.53
CA THR A 352 -18.30 -6.48 0.07
C THR A 352 -17.15 -7.42 0.43
N SER A 353 -17.46 -8.60 0.97
CA SER A 353 -16.47 -9.64 1.24
C SER A 353 -15.84 -10.17 -0.05
N LEU A 354 -16.64 -10.48 -1.08
CA LEU A 354 -16.14 -10.94 -2.39
C LEU A 354 -15.27 -9.87 -3.09
N LEU A 355 -15.61 -8.59 -2.93
CA LEU A 355 -14.82 -7.48 -3.44
C LEU A 355 -13.44 -7.43 -2.78
N GLY A 356 -13.38 -7.51 -1.45
CA GLY A 356 -12.11 -7.56 -0.70
C GLY A 356 -11.30 -8.81 -1.02
N PHE A 357 -11.96 -9.97 -1.05
CA PHE A 357 -11.32 -11.24 -1.36
C PHE A 357 -10.67 -11.23 -2.74
N SER A 358 -11.41 -10.83 -3.78
CA SER A 358 -10.88 -10.73 -5.15
C SER A 358 -9.77 -9.69 -5.26
N ASN A 359 -9.88 -8.56 -4.57
CA ASN A 359 -8.86 -7.51 -4.59
C ASN A 359 -7.49 -8.01 -4.10
N GLY A 360 -7.46 -8.57 -2.88
CA GLY A 360 -6.21 -9.04 -2.28
C GLY A 360 -5.61 -10.21 -3.04
N TYR A 361 -6.44 -11.17 -3.46
CA TYR A 361 -6.00 -12.36 -4.19
C TYR A 361 -5.33 -12.03 -5.52
N PHE A 362 -5.99 -11.23 -6.38
CA PHE A 362 -5.44 -10.91 -7.70
C PHE A 362 -4.23 -9.99 -7.60
N THR A 363 -4.21 -9.06 -6.64
CA THR A 363 -3.03 -8.20 -6.39
C THR A 363 -1.79 -9.06 -6.10
N VAL A 364 -1.89 -10.02 -5.18
CA VAL A 364 -0.77 -10.89 -4.83
C VAL A 364 -0.36 -11.79 -5.98
N CYS A 365 -1.32 -12.36 -6.71
CA CYS A 365 -1.01 -13.22 -7.86
C CYS A 365 -0.24 -12.43 -8.94
N VAL A 366 -0.71 -11.23 -9.31
CA VAL A 366 -0.02 -10.40 -10.31
C VAL A 366 1.38 -10.01 -9.84
N MET A 367 1.50 -9.49 -8.60
CA MET A 367 2.77 -9.00 -8.06
C MET A 367 3.83 -10.11 -7.90
N ILE A 368 3.42 -11.37 -7.69
CA ILE A 368 4.33 -12.52 -7.62
C ILE A 368 4.66 -13.09 -8.99
N VAL A 369 3.69 -13.15 -9.90
CA VAL A 369 3.86 -13.85 -11.18
C VAL A 369 4.58 -12.98 -12.21
N ALA A 370 4.26 -11.68 -12.29
CA ALA A 370 4.79 -10.80 -13.32
C ALA A 370 6.33 -10.66 -13.30
N PRO A 371 7.02 -10.54 -12.15
CA PRO A 371 8.49 -10.47 -12.12
C PRO A 371 9.21 -11.80 -12.45
N LYS A 372 8.52 -12.94 -12.53
CA LYS A 372 9.19 -14.22 -12.77
C LYS A 372 9.81 -14.27 -14.17
N GLY A 373 11.03 -14.80 -14.25
CA GLY A 373 11.76 -14.99 -15.51
C GLY A 373 12.61 -13.80 -15.95
N TYR A 374 12.54 -12.68 -15.25
CA TYR A 374 13.40 -11.50 -15.48
C TYR A 374 14.65 -11.52 -14.58
N GLN A 375 15.67 -10.75 -14.95
CA GLN A 375 16.87 -10.54 -14.12
C GLN A 375 16.58 -9.60 -12.95
N GLY A 376 17.40 -9.61 -11.89
CA GLY A 376 17.14 -8.84 -10.67
C GLY A 376 16.97 -7.33 -10.89
N SER A 377 17.72 -6.74 -11.82
CA SER A 377 17.57 -5.33 -12.19
C SER A 377 16.26 -5.02 -12.93
N GLU A 378 15.78 -5.98 -13.73
CA GLU A 378 14.51 -5.89 -14.46
C GLU A 378 13.32 -6.18 -13.56
N GLN A 379 13.45 -7.13 -12.63
CA GLN A 379 12.47 -7.44 -11.60
C GLN A 379 12.22 -6.23 -10.70
N ASN A 380 13.27 -5.50 -10.31
CA ASN A 380 13.13 -4.26 -9.54
C ASN A 380 12.37 -3.18 -10.33
N ALA A 381 12.76 -2.96 -11.58
CA ALA A 381 12.09 -2.02 -12.46
C ALA A 381 10.63 -2.38 -12.70
N LEU A 382 10.33 -3.68 -12.94
CA LEU A 382 8.98 -4.16 -13.15
C LEU A 382 8.13 -4.04 -11.88
N GLY A 383 8.67 -4.35 -10.69
CA GLY A 383 7.99 -4.10 -9.42
C GLY A 383 7.57 -2.63 -9.26
N ASN A 384 8.47 -1.69 -9.60
CA ASN A 384 8.14 -0.26 -9.60
C ASN A 384 7.05 0.09 -10.62
N LEU A 385 7.11 -0.45 -11.84
CA LEU A 385 6.09 -0.22 -12.87
C LEU A 385 4.72 -0.77 -12.44
N LEU A 386 4.66 -1.93 -11.80
CA LEU A 386 3.42 -2.52 -11.29
C LEU A 386 2.79 -1.66 -10.19
N VAL A 387 3.60 -1.11 -9.27
CA VAL A 387 3.10 -0.16 -8.26
C VAL A 387 2.61 1.14 -8.91
N LEU A 388 3.27 1.62 -9.97
CA LEU A 388 2.78 2.77 -10.72
C LEU A 388 1.38 2.51 -11.33
N TRP A 389 1.17 1.34 -11.94
CA TRP A 389 -0.14 0.94 -12.46
C TRP A 389 -1.21 0.80 -11.36
N LEU A 390 -0.82 0.27 -10.20
CA LEU A 390 -1.67 0.25 -9.01
C LEU A 390 -2.09 1.67 -8.63
N PHE A 391 -1.17 2.62 -8.57
CA PHE A 391 -1.46 4.02 -8.19
C PHE A 391 -2.35 4.72 -9.21
N PHE A 392 -2.19 4.43 -10.51
CA PHE A 392 -3.13 4.87 -11.53
C PHE A 392 -4.52 4.30 -11.30
N GLY A 393 -4.63 3.00 -10.99
CA GLY A 393 -5.89 2.36 -10.62
C GLY A 393 -6.54 3.01 -9.41
N VAL A 394 -5.76 3.30 -8.36
CA VAL A 394 -6.24 3.97 -7.16
C VAL A 394 -6.79 5.36 -7.49
N PHE A 395 -6.04 6.17 -8.24
CA PHE A 395 -6.46 7.51 -8.65
C PHE A 395 -7.72 7.48 -9.53
N ALA A 396 -7.78 6.56 -10.50
CA ALA A 396 -8.94 6.38 -11.37
C ALA A 396 -10.17 5.95 -10.56
N GLY A 397 -10.04 4.96 -9.68
CA GLY A 397 -11.14 4.47 -8.85
C GLY A 397 -11.71 5.55 -7.93
N LEU A 398 -10.84 6.31 -7.27
CA LEU A 398 -11.25 7.44 -6.44
C LEU A 398 -11.98 8.52 -7.24
N SER A 399 -11.63 8.73 -8.50
CA SER A 399 -12.32 9.68 -9.40
C SER A 399 -13.68 9.14 -9.86
N ILE A 400 -13.75 7.85 -10.22
CA ILE A 400 -14.98 7.17 -10.65
C ILE A 400 -15.97 7.03 -9.49
N ASN A 401 -15.49 6.90 -8.25
CA ASN A 401 -16.34 6.81 -7.05
C ASN A 401 -17.35 7.98 -6.96
N TRP A 402 -17.00 9.16 -7.46
CA TRP A 402 -17.89 10.33 -7.47
C TRP A 402 -19.13 10.15 -8.35
N LEU A 403 -19.11 9.22 -9.31
CA LEU A 403 -20.27 8.95 -10.15
C LEU A 403 -21.41 8.29 -9.36
N TRP A 404 -21.11 7.63 -8.24
CA TRP A 404 -22.14 7.06 -7.36
C TRP A 404 -22.90 8.10 -6.53
N LEU A 405 -22.35 9.31 -6.39
CA LEU A 405 -22.96 10.43 -5.68
C LEU A 405 -23.99 11.21 -6.51
N ALA A 406 -24.00 11.01 -7.82
CA ALA A 406 -24.81 11.78 -8.76
C ALA A 406 -26.24 11.22 -8.96
N HIS A 407 -26.69 10.28 -8.11
CA HIS A 407 -27.98 9.60 -8.24
C HIS A 407 -28.73 9.45 -6.92
#